data_AF-A0A955HQE9-F1
#
_entry.id   AF-A0A955HQE9-F1
#
_cell.length_a   1.000
_cell.length_b   1.000
_cell.length_c   1.000
_cell.angle_alpha   90.00
_cell.angle_beta   90.00
_cell.angle_gamma   90.00
#
_symmetry.space_group_name_H-M   'P 1'
#
loop_
_entity.id
_entity.type
_entity.pdbx_description
1 polymer ?
#
loop_
_entity_poly.entity_id
_entity_poly.type
_entity_poly.pdbx_seq_one_letter_code
_entity_poly.pdbx_strand_id
1 'polypeptide(L)'
;MMYLWLLIGIPLPTLCGWLLLRVIEGTTPVLNALERWVAGFIVGSIFVPFLFFLVDASGVGLLTLPWMLGVQLVVILLLVIRYALYERRNTISLPRITHHESLFWKPWEKLLAAALGVWFILKVIAMWILLIGPAYFDDTLKNWNLRGKMFYEQGHIIVEPGIGSYPPTVPLMKTWLASLSGWHEGLVNSIHILWFLAALFLLFSVLRRYMNTKWALVGTYLLSTTPLYALHGGIAYADQFLSVVVFLAVSWLLLGHKEHTFLRLSALATGLLIFTKNEALLLYVPPIALIALIRLGKQQKSALLWYIGFGLAIALPWLLFKWSHHLDFGNAKPISGMALSWHAGVLETIFRNTFFMGHFALLPALFVASLVLGWKTVFGTPLRVAVAFLFVVLFGQVCIFVFTDLATEALNQTGYARGVLHLVPVMVFITTVCLQSVCDKES
;
A
#
# COMPACT_ATOMS: atom_id res chain seq x y z
N MET A 1 -24.37 -14.65 8.48
CA MET A 1 -23.33 -15.60 8.93
C MET A 1 -22.05 -15.49 8.11
N MET A 2 -22.11 -15.31 6.79
CA MET A 2 -20.92 -15.27 5.93
C MET A 2 -19.81 -14.28 6.33
N TYR A 3 -20.12 -13.04 6.75
CA TYR A 3 -19.09 -12.08 7.19
C TYR A 3 -18.38 -12.47 8.50
N LEU A 4 -18.88 -13.46 9.26
CA LEU A 4 -18.14 -14.01 10.40
C LEU A 4 -16.86 -14.71 9.94
N TRP A 5 -16.82 -15.24 8.72
CA TRP A 5 -15.60 -15.81 8.15
C TRP A 5 -14.51 -14.77 7.90
N LEU A 6 -14.87 -13.50 7.71
CA LEU A 6 -13.88 -12.42 7.66
C LEU A 6 -13.16 -12.28 9.00
N LEU A 7 -13.86 -12.42 10.13
CA LEU A 7 -13.27 -12.39 11.47
C LEU A 7 -12.35 -13.59 11.74
N ILE A 8 -12.43 -14.65 10.94
CA ILE A 8 -11.57 -15.84 11.05
C ILE A 8 -10.41 -15.77 10.04
N GLY A 9 -10.70 -15.33 8.80
CA GLY A 9 -9.75 -15.30 7.71
C GLY A 9 -8.72 -14.18 7.78
N ILE A 10 -9.01 -13.07 8.47
CA ILE A 10 -8.08 -11.93 8.60
C ILE A 10 -7.06 -12.09 9.73
N PRO A 11 -7.39 -12.62 10.92
CA PRO A 11 -6.43 -12.71 12.02
C PRO A 11 -5.18 -13.53 11.70
N LEU A 12 -5.28 -14.64 10.95
CA LEU A 12 -4.13 -15.51 10.69
C LEU A 12 -3.07 -14.84 9.79
N PRO A 13 -3.41 -14.27 8.62
CA PRO A 13 -2.46 -13.47 7.84
C PRO A 13 -1.92 -12.28 8.63
N THR A 14 -2.80 -11.61 9.38
CA THR A 14 -2.41 -10.47 10.22
C THR A 14 -1.38 -10.87 11.27
N LEU A 15 -1.56 -12.00 11.94
CA LEU A 15 -0.63 -12.53 12.94
C LEU A 15 0.72 -12.88 12.30
N CYS A 16 0.72 -13.50 11.11
CA CYS A 16 1.95 -13.76 10.35
C CYS A 16 2.71 -12.45 10.08
N GLY A 17 2.02 -11.42 9.58
CA GLY A 17 2.63 -10.12 9.32
C GLY A 17 3.08 -9.40 10.60
N TRP A 18 2.29 -9.46 11.68
CA TRP A 18 2.66 -8.89 12.98
C TRP A 18 3.94 -9.52 13.55
N LEU A 19 4.04 -10.84 13.51
CA LEU A 19 5.20 -11.58 13.98
C LEU A 19 6.43 -11.30 13.12
N LEU A 20 6.25 -11.24 11.79
CA LEU A 20 7.32 -10.87 10.86
C LEU A 20 7.88 -9.48 11.16
N LEU A 21 6.99 -8.49 11.33
CA LEU A 21 7.39 -7.13 11.73
C LEU A 21 8.14 -7.14 13.06
N ARG A 22 7.65 -7.88 14.06
CA ARG A 22 8.30 -7.96 15.37
C ARG A 22 9.70 -8.58 15.30
N VAL A 23 9.86 -9.66 14.52
CA VAL A 23 11.17 -10.30 14.29
C VAL A 23 12.14 -9.35 13.60
N ILE A 24 11.68 -8.57 12.61
CA ILE A 24 12.52 -7.59 11.90
C ILE A 24 12.88 -6.40 12.80
N GLU A 25 11.96 -5.94 13.65
CA GLU A 25 12.25 -4.88 14.63
C GLU A 25 13.38 -5.29 15.58
N GLY A 26 13.38 -6.54 16.03
CA GLY A 26 14.36 -7.04 17.00
C GLY A 26 14.26 -6.28 18.33
N THR A 27 15.38 -5.86 18.90
CA THR A 27 15.47 -5.23 20.24
C THR A 27 14.92 -3.81 20.29
N THR A 28 14.71 -3.20 19.12
CA THR A 28 14.31 -1.80 18.95
C THR A 28 12.93 -1.74 18.29
N PRO A 29 11.84 -2.08 19.02
CA PRO A 29 10.49 -1.84 18.52
C PRO A 29 10.31 -0.35 18.22
N VAL A 30 9.81 -0.05 17.04
CA VAL A 30 9.54 1.32 16.58
C VAL A 30 8.07 1.57 16.32
N LEU A 31 7.28 0.51 16.12
CA LEU A 31 5.83 0.56 15.94
C LEU A 31 5.11 0.44 17.29
N ASN A 32 4.04 1.23 17.50
CA ASN A 32 3.14 0.96 18.62
C ASN A 32 2.36 -0.34 18.39
N ALA A 33 1.68 -0.84 19.43
CA ALA A 33 0.95 -2.10 19.35
C ALA A 33 -0.12 -2.10 18.24
N LEU A 34 -0.95 -1.04 18.15
CA LEU A 34 -2.02 -0.95 17.15
C LEU A 34 -1.48 -0.75 15.73
N GLU A 35 -0.48 0.11 15.56
CA GLU A 35 0.25 0.32 14.31
C GLU A 35 0.91 -0.97 13.82
N ARG A 36 1.47 -1.78 14.72
CA ARG A 36 2.01 -3.09 14.36
C ARG A 36 0.91 -4.06 13.92
N TRP A 37 -0.27 -4.05 14.53
CA TRP A 37 -1.41 -4.85 14.08
C TRP A 37 -1.90 -4.42 12.70
N VAL A 38 -2.09 -3.12 12.47
CA VAL A 38 -2.56 -2.62 11.17
C VAL A 38 -1.50 -2.77 10.08
N ALA A 39 -0.23 -2.47 10.36
CA ALA A 39 0.86 -2.73 9.42
C ALA A 39 1.05 -4.24 9.20
N GLY A 40 0.88 -5.05 10.25
CA GLY A 40 0.92 -6.51 10.19
C GLY A 40 -0.21 -7.09 9.33
N PHE A 41 -1.38 -6.48 9.35
CA PHE A 41 -2.47 -6.81 8.44
C PHE A 41 -2.09 -6.55 6.98
N ILE A 42 -1.53 -5.38 6.66
CA ILE A 42 -1.08 -5.06 5.29
C ILE A 42 0.06 -5.99 4.84
N VAL A 43 1.09 -6.15 5.66
CA VAL A 43 2.24 -7.02 5.39
C VAL A 43 1.80 -8.47 5.25
N GLY A 44 0.93 -8.95 6.14
CA GLY A 44 0.36 -10.28 6.12
C GLY A 44 -0.48 -10.56 4.88
N SER A 45 -1.25 -9.57 4.42
CA SER A 45 -2.05 -9.63 3.19
C SER A 45 -1.22 -9.76 1.91
N ILE A 46 0.12 -9.65 1.97
CA ILE A 46 1.03 -9.86 0.84
C ILE A 46 1.93 -11.06 1.11
N PHE A 47 2.53 -11.09 2.30
CA PHE A 47 3.48 -12.12 2.69
C PHE A 47 2.85 -13.51 2.67
N VAL A 48 1.64 -13.68 3.21
CA VAL A 48 0.98 -14.99 3.21
C VAL A 48 0.58 -15.44 1.80
N PRO A 49 -0.08 -14.61 0.97
CA PRO A 49 -0.26 -14.93 -0.45
C PRO A 49 1.03 -15.25 -1.20
N PHE A 50 2.13 -14.56 -0.92
CA PHE A 50 3.43 -14.89 -1.49
C PHE A 50 3.90 -16.30 -1.12
N LEU A 51 3.69 -16.73 0.13
CA LEU A 51 4.01 -18.09 0.54
C LEU A 51 3.10 -19.15 -0.10
N PHE A 52 1.80 -18.85 -0.26
CA PHE A 52 0.90 -19.72 -1.03
C PHE A 52 1.37 -19.88 -2.47
N PHE A 53 1.77 -18.76 -3.09
CA PHE A 53 2.38 -18.76 -4.41
C PHE A 53 3.62 -19.65 -4.47
N LEU A 54 4.55 -19.55 -3.51
CA LEU A 54 5.75 -20.39 -3.51
C LEU A 54 5.43 -21.89 -3.38
N VAL A 55 4.46 -22.25 -2.54
CA VAL A 55 4.07 -23.65 -2.33
C VAL A 55 3.40 -24.25 -3.56
N ASP A 56 2.50 -23.51 -4.21
CA ASP A 56 1.83 -23.97 -5.43
C ASP A 56 2.78 -23.96 -6.65
N ALA A 57 3.54 -22.87 -6.84
CA ALA A 57 4.49 -22.74 -7.96
C ALA A 57 5.63 -23.77 -7.91
N SER A 58 5.95 -24.32 -6.73
CA SER A 58 6.92 -25.41 -6.58
C SER A 58 6.30 -26.81 -6.75
N GLY A 59 4.98 -26.92 -6.91
CA GLY A 59 4.25 -28.19 -6.99
C GLY A 59 4.18 -28.96 -5.66
N VAL A 60 4.56 -28.33 -4.54
CA VAL A 60 4.62 -28.99 -3.22
C VAL A 60 3.24 -29.12 -2.58
N GLY A 61 2.33 -28.18 -2.84
CA GLY A 61 0.99 -28.18 -2.25
C GLY A 61 -0.05 -27.52 -3.15
N LEU A 62 -1.31 -27.66 -2.74
CA LEU A 62 -2.48 -27.12 -3.44
C LEU A 62 -2.98 -25.84 -2.75
N LEU A 63 -3.76 -25.03 -3.47
CA LEU A 63 -4.53 -23.91 -2.92
C LEU A 63 -5.84 -24.36 -2.23
N THR A 64 -5.76 -25.43 -1.43
CA THR A 64 -6.89 -25.92 -0.63
C THR A 64 -6.79 -25.42 0.81
N LEU A 65 -7.93 -25.40 1.52
CA LEU A 65 -7.99 -24.92 2.90
C LEU A 65 -6.93 -25.57 3.83
N PRO A 66 -6.74 -26.91 3.85
CA PRO A 66 -5.76 -27.53 4.73
C PRO A 66 -4.31 -27.08 4.46
N TRP A 67 -3.93 -26.96 3.18
CA TRP A 67 -2.60 -26.52 2.79
C TRP A 67 -2.37 -25.04 3.13
N MET A 68 -3.32 -24.16 2.78
CA MET A 68 -3.22 -22.73 3.08
C MET A 68 -3.21 -22.46 4.59
N LEU A 69 -3.98 -23.21 5.37
CA LEU A 69 -3.93 -23.15 6.83
C LEU A 69 -2.58 -23.69 7.35
N GLY A 70 -2.13 -24.83 6.84
CA GLY A 70 -0.86 -25.46 7.23
C GLY A 70 0.33 -24.53 7.00
N VAL A 71 0.40 -23.85 5.85
CA VAL A 71 1.44 -22.85 5.55
C VAL A 71 1.45 -21.74 6.59
N GLN A 72 0.29 -21.18 6.94
CA GLN A 72 0.20 -20.12 7.94
C GLN A 72 0.62 -20.59 9.33
N LEU A 73 0.18 -21.79 9.75
CA LEU A 73 0.53 -22.35 11.05
C LEU A 73 2.04 -22.63 11.17
N VAL A 74 2.66 -23.19 10.11
CA VAL A 74 4.12 -23.41 10.06
C VAL A 74 4.86 -22.07 10.16
N VAL A 75 4.42 -21.05 9.43
CA VAL A 75 5.04 -19.72 9.46
C VAL A 75 4.91 -19.08 10.83
N ILE A 76 3.73 -19.14 11.44
CA ILE A 76 3.51 -18.65 12.81
C ILE A 76 4.45 -19.36 13.78
N LEU A 77 4.55 -20.69 13.71
CA LEU A 77 5.43 -21.48 14.55
C LEU A 77 6.89 -21.05 14.39
N LEU A 78 7.39 -20.94 13.16
CA LEU A 78 8.77 -20.52 12.88
C LEU A 78 9.05 -19.10 13.39
N LEU A 79 8.13 -18.16 13.19
CA LEU A 79 8.29 -16.78 13.65
C LEU A 79 8.20 -16.67 15.17
N VAL A 80 7.32 -17.44 15.84
CA VAL A 80 7.23 -17.51 17.30
C VAL A 80 8.50 -18.09 17.90
N ILE A 81 9.02 -19.20 17.35
CA ILE A 81 10.30 -19.78 17.78
C ILE A 81 11.41 -18.73 17.64
N ARG A 82 11.48 -18.05 16.50
CA ARG A 82 12.49 -17.02 16.27
C ARG A 82 12.36 -15.86 17.25
N TYR A 83 11.14 -15.40 17.50
CA TYR A 83 10.85 -14.34 18.47
C TYR A 83 11.25 -14.74 19.89
N ALA A 84 10.86 -15.93 20.35
CA ALA A 84 11.19 -16.44 21.67
C ALA A 84 12.70 -16.61 21.89
N LEU A 85 13.42 -17.12 20.89
CA LEU A 85 14.88 -17.22 20.94
C LEU A 85 15.56 -15.86 21.00
N TYR A 86 14.95 -14.84 20.41
CA TYR A 86 15.46 -13.48 20.40
C TYR A 86 15.21 -12.76 21.73
N GLU A 87 14.00 -12.87 22.28
CA GLU A 87 13.59 -12.28 23.56
C GLU A 87 14.41 -12.84 24.73
N ARG A 88 14.70 -14.15 24.73
CA ARG A 88 15.56 -14.75 25.77
C ARG A 88 16.98 -14.18 25.81
N ARG A 89 17.48 -13.63 24.71
CA ARG A 89 18.87 -13.15 24.59
C ARG A 89 19.03 -11.67 24.86
N ASN A 90 17.95 -10.89 24.83
CA ASN A 90 18.04 -9.44 24.81
C ASN A 90 16.92 -8.77 25.60
N THR A 91 17.23 -7.69 26.28
CA THR A 91 16.23 -6.79 26.84
C THR A 91 15.53 -6.03 25.72
N ILE A 92 14.21 -6.18 25.62
CA ILE A 92 13.40 -5.44 24.66
C ILE A 92 13.15 -4.04 25.20
N SER A 93 13.60 -3.02 24.47
CA SER A 93 13.27 -1.63 24.80
C SER A 93 11.79 -1.35 24.50
N LEU A 94 11.14 -0.47 25.27
CA LEU A 94 9.81 0.01 24.92
C LEU A 94 9.91 0.96 23.72
N PRO A 95 8.94 0.93 22.79
CA PRO A 95 8.94 1.86 21.66
C PRO A 95 8.86 3.30 22.19
N ARG A 96 9.88 4.10 21.91
CA ARG A 96 9.92 5.51 22.30
C ARG A 96 9.13 6.34 21.31
N ILE A 97 7.83 6.45 21.53
CA ILE A 97 6.96 7.23 20.67
C ILE A 97 6.76 8.60 21.31
N THR A 98 7.37 9.60 20.70
CA THR A 98 7.10 10.99 21.03
C THR A 98 5.75 11.37 20.44
N HIS A 99 4.73 11.35 21.29
CA HIS A 99 3.44 11.94 20.96
C HIS A 99 3.48 13.42 21.29
N HIS A 100 3.15 14.26 20.31
CA HIS A 100 2.83 15.65 20.61
C HIS A 100 1.56 15.69 21.45
N GLU A 101 1.60 16.46 22.53
CA GLU A 101 0.48 16.66 23.44
C GLU A 101 -0.78 17.07 22.68
N SER A 102 -1.92 16.53 23.10
CA SER A 102 -3.20 16.89 22.50
C SER A 102 -3.59 18.29 22.96
N LEU A 103 -3.70 19.22 22.01
CA LEU A 103 -4.33 20.53 22.28
C LEU A 103 -5.76 20.34 22.77
N PHE A 104 -6.17 21.16 23.74
CA PHE A 104 -7.57 21.21 24.20
C PHE A 104 -8.50 21.54 23.02
N TRP A 105 -9.55 20.73 22.86
CA TRP A 105 -10.55 20.92 21.83
C TRP A 105 -11.60 21.92 22.29
N LYS A 106 -11.82 22.97 21.50
CA LYS A 106 -12.94 23.90 21.72
C LYS A 106 -14.26 23.15 21.49
N PRO A 107 -15.37 23.52 22.15
CA PRO A 107 -16.65 22.82 22.00
C PRO A 107 -17.14 22.70 20.54
N TRP A 108 -16.97 23.77 19.74
CA TRP A 108 -17.34 23.75 18.33
C TRP A 108 -16.46 22.82 17.49
N GLU A 109 -15.17 22.66 17.82
CA GLU A 109 -14.27 21.73 17.13
C GLU A 109 -14.71 20.28 17.39
N LYS A 110 -15.20 19.98 18.60
CA LYS A 110 -15.76 18.66 18.94
C LYS A 110 -17.03 18.38 18.15
N LEU A 111 -17.93 19.36 18.06
CA LEU A 111 -19.16 19.25 17.27
C LEU A 111 -18.85 19.04 15.78
N LEU A 112 -17.90 19.81 15.23
CA LEU A 112 -17.45 19.65 13.86
C LEU A 112 -16.84 18.26 13.64
N ALA A 113 -15.93 17.81 14.49
CA ALA A 113 -15.35 16.47 14.36
C ALA A 113 -16.40 15.35 14.50
N ALA A 114 -17.41 15.52 15.35
CA ALA A 114 -18.53 14.59 15.44
C ALA A 114 -19.33 14.54 14.13
N ALA A 115 -19.67 15.70 13.55
CA ALA A 115 -20.37 15.78 12.28
C ALA A 115 -19.56 15.15 11.12
N LEU A 116 -18.26 15.46 11.04
CA LEU A 116 -17.35 14.86 10.06
C LEU A 116 -17.18 13.36 10.28
N GLY A 117 -17.19 12.89 11.53
CA GLY A 117 -17.15 11.48 11.91
C GLY A 117 -18.40 10.73 11.47
N VAL A 118 -19.59 11.30 11.70
CA VAL A 118 -20.86 10.73 11.21
C VAL A 118 -20.84 10.64 9.67
N TRP A 119 -20.42 11.70 8.99
CA TRP A 119 -20.29 11.70 7.53
C TRP A 119 -19.32 10.63 7.02
N PHE A 120 -18.18 10.46 7.70
CA PHE A 120 -17.23 9.39 7.40
C PHE A 120 -17.85 8.01 7.56
N ILE A 121 -18.59 7.75 8.64
CA ILE A 121 -19.28 6.47 8.87
C ILE A 121 -20.28 6.19 7.74
N LEU A 122 -21.08 7.19 7.34
CA LEU A 122 -22.02 7.05 6.23
C LEU A 122 -21.32 6.69 4.91
N LYS A 123 -20.15 7.28 4.64
CA LYS A 123 -19.33 6.92 3.47
C LYS A 123 -18.83 5.48 3.52
N VAL A 124 -18.30 5.05 4.68
CA VAL A 124 -17.84 3.66 4.88
C VAL A 124 -18.98 2.67 4.67
N ILE A 125 -20.19 2.98 5.15
CA ILE A 125 -21.38 2.16 4.92
C ILE A 125 -21.72 2.11 3.42
N ALA A 126 -21.71 3.25 2.72
CA ALA A 126 -21.97 3.28 1.28
C ALA A 126 -20.93 2.48 0.48
N MET A 127 -19.65 2.61 0.83
CA MET A 127 -18.56 1.82 0.25
C MET A 127 -18.75 0.32 0.49
N TRP A 128 -19.17 -0.06 1.70
CA TRP A 128 -19.46 -1.44 2.04
C TRP A 128 -20.60 -2.00 1.18
N ILE A 129 -21.69 -1.24 1.00
CA ILE A 129 -22.80 -1.65 0.13
C ILE A 129 -22.32 -1.92 -1.31
N LEU A 130 -21.45 -1.07 -1.84
CA LEU A 130 -20.88 -1.24 -3.18
C LEU A 130 -20.03 -2.52 -3.31
N LEU A 131 -19.27 -2.89 -2.27
CA LEU A 131 -18.43 -4.10 -2.28
C LEU A 131 -19.23 -5.41 -2.22
N ILE A 132 -20.42 -5.38 -1.62
CA ILE A 132 -21.28 -6.58 -1.51
C ILE A 132 -21.93 -6.91 -2.85
N GLY A 133 -22.13 -5.90 -3.70
CA GLY A 133 -22.61 -6.08 -5.06
C GLY A 133 -21.63 -6.83 -5.95
N PRO A 134 -22.08 -7.33 -7.11
CA PRO A 134 -21.20 -7.96 -8.08
C PRO A 134 -20.19 -6.95 -8.62
N ALA A 135 -19.00 -7.42 -8.98
CA ALA A 135 -17.98 -6.59 -9.60
C ALA A 135 -18.39 -6.22 -11.04
N TYR A 136 -18.47 -4.93 -11.35
CA TYR A 136 -18.83 -4.44 -12.68
C TYR A 136 -17.66 -3.90 -13.50
N PHE A 137 -16.54 -3.57 -12.85
CA PHE A 137 -15.39 -3.01 -13.54
C PHE A 137 -14.54 -4.10 -14.18
N ASP A 138 -14.14 -3.90 -15.43
CA ASP A 138 -13.40 -4.90 -16.22
C ASP A 138 -12.13 -5.38 -15.51
N ASP A 139 -11.35 -4.44 -14.98
CA ASP A 139 -10.12 -4.74 -14.27
C ASP A 139 -10.35 -5.52 -12.97
N THR A 140 -11.47 -5.26 -12.29
CA THR A 140 -11.86 -5.98 -11.08
C THR A 140 -12.30 -7.39 -11.41
N LEU A 141 -13.16 -7.52 -12.41
CA LEU A 141 -13.72 -8.80 -12.83
C LEU A 141 -12.61 -9.71 -13.33
N LYS A 142 -11.80 -9.26 -14.30
CA LYS A 142 -10.78 -10.10 -14.95
C LYS A 142 -9.59 -10.37 -14.05
N ASN A 143 -8.96 -9.34 -13.49
CA ASN A 143 -7.67 -9.51 -12.84
C ASN A 143 -7.78 -10.01 -11.39
N TRP A 144 -8.86 -9.69 -10.68
CA TRP A 144 -8.94 -9.95 -9.24
C TRP A 144 -9.95 -11.04 -8.90
N ASN A 145 -11.18 -10.93 -9.42
CA ASN A 145 -12.29 -11.81 -9.02
C ASN A 145 -12.26 -13.12 -9.81
N LEU A 146 -12.21 -13.06 -11.15
CA LEU A 146 -12.16 -14.24 -12.00
C LEU A 146 -10.93 -15.09 -11.68
N ARG A 147 -9.74 -14.47 -11.56
CA ARG A 147 -8.51 -15.17 -11.14
C ARG A 147 -8.64 -15.83 -9.78
N GLY A 148 -9.11 -15.09 -8.78
CA GLY A 148 -9.29 -15.64 -7.44
C GLY A 148 -10.27 -16.82 -7.42
N LYS A 149 -11.33 -16.74 -8.23
CA LYS A 149 -12.33 -17.79 -8.38
C LYS A 149 -11.75 -19.01 -9.06
N MET A 150 -11.02 -18.83 -10.16
CA MET A 150 -10.34 -19.93 -10.84
C MET A 150 -9.34 -20.64 -9.93
N PHE A 151 -8.54 -19.90 -9.15
CA PHE A 151 -7.62 -20.50 -8.18
C PHE A 151 -8.36 -21.28 -7.09
N TYR A 152 -9.51 -20.80 -6.65
CA TYR A 152 -10.36 -21.48 -5.67
C TYR A 152 -10.98 -22.77 -6.22
N GLU A 153 -11.59 -22.72 -7.41
CA GLU A 153 -12.26 -23.87 -8.03
C GLU A 153 -11.27 -24.96 -8.46
N GLN A 154 -10.07 -24.56 -8.91
CA GLN A 154 -9.10 -25.46 -9.51
C GLN A 154 -8.01 -25.90 -8.53
N GLY A 155 -7.88 -25.21 -7.40
CA GLY A 155 -6.90 -25.53 -6.35
C GLY A 155 -5.45 -25.25 -6.73
N HIS A 156 -5.20 -24.49 -7.80
CA HIS A 156 -3.87 -24.17 -8.32
C HIS A 156 -3.83 -22.80 -9.00
N ILE A 157 -2.64 -22.21 -9.14
CA ILE A 157 -2.45 -21.01 -9.95
C ILE A 157 -2.55 -21.39 -11.43
N ILE A 158 -3.56 -20.83 -12.09
CA ILE A 158 -3.77 -20.98 -13.52
C ILE A 158 -3.10 -19.84 -14.28
N VAL A 159 -2.36 -20.21 -15.31
CA VAL A 159 -1.75 -19.30 -16.28
C VAL A 159 -2.47 -19.50 -17.61
N GLU A 160 -3.51 -18.70 -17.84
CA GLU A 160 -4.26 -18.70 -19.10
C GLU A 160 -3.94 -17.46 -19.94
N PRO A 161 -3.84 -17.59 -21.28
CA PRO A 161 -3.72 -16.45 -22.18
C PRO A 161 -4.89 -15.46 -21.99
N GLY A 162 -4.58 -14.18 -21.80
CA GLY A 162 -5.58 -13.13 -21.59
C GLY A 162 -6.00 -12.92 -20.12
N ILE A 163 -5.52 -13.76 -19.21
CA ILE A 163 -5.63 -13.52 -17.76
C ILE A 163 -4.40 -12.76 -17.29
N GLY A 164 -4.62 -11.54 -16.80
CA GLY A 164 -3.60 -10.53 -16.52
C GLY A 164 -2.34 -11.03 -15.80
N SER A 165 -1.18 -10.48 -16.19
CA SER A 165 0.16 -10.88 -15.75
C SER A 165 0.58 -10.36 -14.37
N TYR A 166 -0.38 -9.89 -13.57
CA TYR A 166 -0.12 -9.33 -12.25
C TYR A 166 0.30 -10.40 -11.24
N PRO A 167 1.09 -10.01 -10.22
CA PRO A 167 1.33 -10.86 -9.06
C PRO A 167 0.00 -11.36 -8.48
N PRO A 168 -0.11 -12.64 -8.11
CA PRO A 168 -1.37 -13.23 -7.69
C PRO A 168 -1.78 -12.87 -6.25
N THR A 169 -1.20 -11.84 -5.62
CA THR A 169 -1.49 -11.47 -4.22
C THR A 169 -2.97 -11.24 -3.93
N VAL A 170 -3.63 -10.35 -4.68
CA VAL A 170 -5.06 -10.05 -4.47
C VAL A 170 -5.93 -11.28 -4.77
N PRO A 171 -5.76 -11.97 -5.93
CA PRO A 171 -6.46 -13.24 -6.19
C PRO A 171 -6.28 -14.28 -5.08
N LEU A 172 -5.05 -14.54 -4.60
CA LEU A 172 -4.77 -15.54 -3.58
C LEU A 172 -5.35 -15.17 -2.21
N MET A 173 -5.39 -13.87 -1.87
CA MET A 173 -6.09 -13.42 -0.67
C MET A 173 -7.60 -13.67 -0.77
N LYS A 174 -8.19 -13.51 -1.97
CA LYS A 174 -9.59 -13.86 -2.24
C LYS A 174 -9.83 -15.37 -2.19
N THR A 175 -8.92 -16.16 -2.78
CA THR A 175 -8.93 -17.62 -2.70
C THR A 175 -8.92 -18.07 -1.25
N TRP A 176 -8.06 -17.50 -0.40
CA TRP A 176 -8.01 -17.81 1.04
C TRP A 176 -9.36 -17.58 1.73
N LEU A 177 -9.99 -16.43 1.49
CA LEU A 177 -11.29 -16.13 2.07
C LEU A 177 -12.39 -17.06 1.53
N ALA A 178 -12.34 -17.39 0.23
CA ALA A 178 -13.27 -18.34 -0.39
C ALA A 178 -13.10 -19.77 0.14
N SER A 179 -11.87 -20.20 0.44
CA SER A 179 -11.59 -21.52 1.02
C SER A 179 -12.21 -21.74 2.40
N LEU A 180 -12.59 -20.68 3.11
CA LEU A 180 -13.25 -20.77 4.42
C LEU A 180 -14.76 -21.05 4.33
N SER A 181 -15.44 -20.56 3.30
CA SER A 181 -16.92 -20.60 3.25
C SER A 181 -17.55 -20.79 1.88
N GLY A 182 -16.75 -21.06 0.85
CA GLY A 182 -17.16 -20.98 -0.54
C GLY A 182 -16.98 -19.60 -1.16
N TRP A 183 -16.98 -19.54 -2.50
CA TRP A 183 -16.89 -18.28 -3.23
C TRP A 183 -18.14 -17.42 -3.02
N HIS A 184 -17.96 -16.24 -2.43
CA HIS A 184 -18.99 -15.22 -2.40
C HIS A 184 -18.37 -13.83 -2.59
N GLU A 185 -18.87 -13.09 -3.58
CA GLU A 185 -18.35 -11.78 -3.99
C GLU A 185 -18.19 -10.81 -2.81
N GLY A 186 -19.25 -10.59 -2.04
CA GLY A 186 -19.19 -9.71 -0.87
C GLY A 186 -18.15 -10.11 0.18
N LEU A 187 -17.89 -11.40 0.41
CA LEU A 187 -16.87 -11.84 1.37
C LEU A 187 -15.47 -11.58 0.81
N VAL A 188 -15.19 -12.06 -0.41
CA VAL A 188 -13.84 -11.93 -0.99
C VAL A 188 -13.49 -10.48 -1.33
N ASN A 189 -14.49 -9.64 -1.62
CA ASN A 189 -14.29 -8.21 -1.90
C ASN A 189 -14.21 -7.36 -0.63
N SER A 190 -14.71 -7.84 0.52
CA SER A 190 -14.67 -7.09 1.79
C SER A 190 -13.27 -6.74 2.28
N ILE A 191 -12.24 -7.45 1.83
CA ILE A 191 -10.84 -7.12 2.15
C ILE A 191 -10.44 -5.71 1.70
N HIS A 192 -11.05 -5.19 0.62
CA HIS A 192 -10.69 -3.89 0.06
C HIS A 192 -11.04 -2.73 1.00
N ILE A 193 -12.20 -2.79 1.69
CA ILE A 193 -12.53 -1.76 2.68
C ILE A 193 -11.60 -1.82 3.90
N LEU A 194 -11.10 -3.02 4.24
CA LEU A 194 -10.16 -3.17 5.35
C LEU A 194 -8.81 -2.54 4.97
N TRP A 195 -8.37 -2.66 3.72
CA TRP A 195 -7.19 -1.94 3.22
C TRP A 195 -7.38 -0.43 3.22
N PHE A 196 -8.56 0.08 2.86
CA PHE A 196 -8.90 1.50 3.00
C PHE A 196 -8.75 1.98 4.45
N LEU A 197 -9.40 1.29 5.41
CA LEU A 197 -9.35 1.66 6.82
C LEU A 197 -7.93 1.57 7.39
N ALA A 198 -7.16 0.56 6.97
CA ALA A 198 -5.76 0.43 7.32
C ALA A 198 -4.92 1.60 6.76
N ALA A 199 -5.20 2.07 5.54
CA ALA A 199 -4.55 3.26 4.97
C ALA A 199 -4.75 4.49 5.86
N LEU A 200 -5.99 4.74 6.28
CA LEU A 200 -6.35 5.87 7.13
C LEU A 200 -5.64 5.78 8.48
N PHE A 201 -5.65 4.61 9.10
CA PHE A 201 -5.01 4.39 10.40
C PHE A 201 -3.48 4.54 10.34
N LEU A 202 -2.85 4.03 9.28
CA LEU A 202 -1.41 4.13 9.09
C LEU A 202 -1.00 5.57 8.79
N LEU A 203 -1.76 6.30 7.96
CA LEU A 203 -1.55 7.73 7.76
C LEU A 203 -1.67 8.49 9.08
N PHE A 204 -2.73 8.25 9.85
CA PHE A 204 -2.90 8.85 11.18
C PHE A 204 -1.71 8.57 12.09
N SER A 205 -1.26 7.31 12.15
CA SER A 205 -0.15 6.87 12.99
C SER A 205 1.16 7.57 12.61
N VAL A 206 1.44 7.70 11.32
CA VAL A 206 2.62 8.42 10.83
C VAL A 206 2.51 9.91 11.13
N LEU A 207 1.37 10.55 10.86
CA LEU A 207 1.14 11.97 11.18
C LEU A 207 1.33 12.24 12.68
N ARG A 208 0.85 11.37 13.58
CA ARG A 208 1.03 11.52 15.03
C ARG A 208 2.49 11.54 15.51
N ARG A 209 3.45 11.15 14.68
CA ARG A 209 4.90 11.26 14.94
C ARG A 209 5.49 12.63 14.56
N TYR A 210 4.70 13.48 13.93
CA TYR A 210 5.06 14.82 13.46
C TYR A 210 4.19 15.92 14.06
N MET A 211 2.96 15.59 14.48
CA MET A 211 1.97 16.59 14.85
C MET A 211 1.00 16.12 15.93
N ASN A 212 0.24 17.08 16.48
CA ASN A 212 -0.82 16.81 17.46
C ASN A 212 -2.00 16.02 16.84
N THR A 213 -2.90 15.53 17.70
CA THR A 213 -4.04 14.72 17.26
C THR A 213 -4.98 15.45 16.30
N LYS A 214 -5.16 16.77 16.46
CA LYS A 214 -6.07 17.57 15.62
C LYS A 214 -5.61 17.54 14.17
N TRP A 215 -4.36 17.91 13.93
CA TRP A 215 -3.78 17.91 12.57
C TRP A 215 -3.69 16.51 11.98
N ALA A 216 -3.38 15.49 12.79
CA ALA A 216 -3.38 14.10 12.32
C ALA A 216 -4.78 13.64 11.86
N LEU A 217 -5.84 14.04 12.58
CA LEU A 217 -7.23 13.77 12.16
C LEU A 217 -7.62 14.56 10.90
N VAL A 218 -7.19 15.81 10.77
CA VAL A 218 -7.42 16.62 9.55
C VAL A 218 -6.79 15.93 8.33
N GLY A 219 -5.53 15.52 8.40
CA GLY A 219 -4.87 14.79 7.31
C GLY A 219 -5.56 13.46 6.99
N THR A 220 -5.96 12.72 8.02
CA THR A 220 -6.69 11.45 7.84
C THR A 220 -8.05 11.65 7.17
N TYR A 221 -8.77 12.72 7.56
CA TYR A 221 -10.04 13.09 6.94
C TYR A 221 -9.86 13.57 5.49
N LEU A 222 -8.78 14.29 5.18
CA LEU A 222 -8.45 14.69 3.81
C LEU A 222 -8.26 13.45 2.90
N LEU A 223 -7.56 12.41 3.39
CA LEU A 223 -7.43 11.15 2.66
C LEU A 223 -8.78 10.45 2.48
N SER A 224 -9.59 10.34 3.54
CA SER A 224 -10.88 9.63 3.48
C SER A 224 -11.93 10.34 2.63
N THR A 225 -11.75 11.64 2.37
CA THR A 225 -12.64 12.45 1.53
C THR A 225 -12.17 12.62 0.10
N THR A 226 -10.96 12.15 -0.24
CA THR A 226 -10.47 12.16 -1.62
C THR A 226 -11.34 11.23 -2.48
N PRO A 227 -12.13 11.74 -3.44
CA PRO A 227 -13.23 10.97 -4.06
C PRO A 227 -12.79 9.67 -4.71
N LEU A 228 -11.75 9.69 -5.55
CA LEU A 228 -11.26 8.49 -6.23
C LEU A 228 -10.64 7.49 -5.24
N TYR A 229 -9.94 7.98 -4.21
CA TYR A 229 -9.34 7.13 -3.18
C TYR A 229 -10.40 6.40 -2.35
N ALA A 230 -11.46 7.11 -1.96
CA ALA A 230 -12.60 6.53 -1.25
C ALA A 230 -13.38 5.55 -2.15
N LEU A 231 -13.62 5.91 -3.41
CA LEU A 231 -14.27 5.03 -4.37
C LEU A 231 -13.51 3.70 -4.47
N HIS A 232 -12.19 3.73 -4.66
CA HIS A 232 -11.34 2.53 -4.74
C HIS A 232 -11.31 1.66 -3.46
N GLY A 233 -11.78 2.16 -2.32
CA GLY A 233 -12.02 1.35 -1.12
C GLY A 233 -13.39 0.70 -1.06
N GLY A 234 -14.35 1.19 -1.86
CA GLY A 234 -15.71 0.65 -2.01
C GLY A 234 -15.89 -0.21 -3.26
N ILE A 235 -14.83 -0.36 -4.07
CA ILE A 235 -14.80 -1.24 -5.23
C ILE A 235 -13.57 -2.14 -5.11
N ALA A 236 -13.64 -3.35 -5.65
CA ALA A 236 -12.59 -4.34 -5.47
C ALA A 236 -11.36 -4.10 -6.38
N TYR A 237 -10.75 -2.92 -6.30
CA TYR A 237 -9.53 -2.57 -7.03
C TYR A 237 -8.26 -2.72 -6.17
N ALA A 238 -7.18 -3.16 -6.80
CA ALA A 238 -5.87 -3.34 -6.15
C ALA A 238 -5.07 -2.03 -5.99
N ASP A 239 -5.45 -0.94 -6.68
CA ASP A 239 -4.69 0.31 -6.68
C ASP A 239 -4.59 0.93 -5.27
N GLN A 240 -5.68 0.87 -4.50
CA GLN A 240 -5.65 1.33 -3.10
C GLN A 240 -4.77 0.42 -2.22
N PHE A 241 -4.77 -0.89 -2.45
CA PHE A 241 -3.89 -1.76 -1.70
C PHE A 241 -2.42 -1.42 -1.96
N LEU A 242 -2.07 -1.22 -3.23
CA LEU A 242 -0.74 -0.76 -3.62
C LEU A 242 -0.38 0.59 -3.00
N SER A 243 -1.30 1.57 -2.95
CA SER A 243 -1.04 2.88 -2.35
C SER A 243 -0.66 2.79 -0.86
N VAL A 244 -1.27 1.87 -0.11
CA VAL A 244 -0.92 1.65 1.31
C VAL A 244 0.49 1.09 1.46
N VAL A 245 0.88 0.16 0.59
CA VAL A 245 2.22 -0.45 0.64
C VAL A 245 3.29 0.56 0.23
N VAL A 246 3.03 1.37 -0.81
CA VAL A 246 3.89 2.50 -1.21
C VAL A 246 4.05 3.47 -0.04
N PHE A 247 2.94 3.83 0.63
CA PHE A 247 2.98 4.72 1.78
C PHE A 247 3.82 4.14 2.93
N LEU A 248 3.68 2.84 3.27
CA LEU A 248 4.53 2.19 4.27
C LEU A 248 6.01 2.24 3.89
N ALA A 249 6.35 1.87 2.65
CA ALA A 249 7.74 1.86 2.18
C ALA A 249 8.37 3.25 2.31
N VAL A 250 7.68 4.29 1.83
CA VAL A 250 8.18 5.68 1.81
C VAL A 250 8.19 6.30 3.22
N SER A 251 7.14 6.10 4.01
CA SER A 251 7.05 6.68 5.36
C SER A 251 8.08 6.05 6.30
N TRP A 252 8.32 4.74 6.23
CA TRP A 252 9.38 4.09 6.98
C TRP A 252 10.77 4.47 6.46
N LEU A 253 10.98 4.60 5.14
CA LEU A 253 12.23 5.14 4.61
C LEU A 253 12.48 6.53 5.21
N LEU A 254 11.48 7.40 5.16
CA LEU A 254 11.53 8.73 5.76
C LEU A 254 11.88 8.66 7.24
N LEU A 255 11.19 7.84 8.05
CA LEU A 255 11.43 7.68 9.50
C LEU A 255 12.78 7.03 9.87
N GLY A 256 13.49 6.44 8.90
CA GLY A 256 14.83 5.87 9.09
C GLY A 256 15.93 6.82 9.56
N HIS A 257 15.66 8.13 9.71
CA HIS A 257 16.59 9.11 10.28
C HIS A 257 16.51 9.11 11.80
N LYS A 258 15.36 8.69 12.36
CA LYS A 258 15.16 8.57 13.80
C LYS A 258 15.74 7.25 14.28
N GLU A 259 15.43 6.16 13.58
CA GLU A 259 15.83 4.80 13.97
C GLU A 259 16.10 3.91 12.75
N HIS A 260 17.25 3.21 12.74
CA HIS A 260 17.63 2.32 11.63
C HIS A 260 16.66 1.16 11.42
N THR A 261 15.87 0.78 12.43
CA THR A 261 14.84 -0.25 12.31
C THR A 261 13.82 0.08 11.24
N PHE A 262 13.44 1.35 11.09
CA PHE A 262 12.54 1.75 10.01
C PHE A 262 13.12 1.51 8.62
N LEU A 263 14.45 1.53 8.44
CA LEU A 263 15.07 1.19 7.15
C LEU A 263 14.90 -0.30 6.83
N ARG A 264 14.96 -1.17 7.84
CA ARG A 264 14.69 -2.62 7.68
C ARG A 264 13.23 -2.89 7.34
N LEU A 265 12.31 -2.20 8.00
CA LEU A 265 10.88 -2.28 7.71
C LEU A 265 10.55 -1.73 6.32
N SER A 266 11.17 -0.62 5.94
CA SER A 266 11.05 -0.04 4.60
C SER A 266 11.60 -0.97 3.52
N ALA A 267 12.73 -1.64 3.76
CA ALA A 267 13.26 -2.67 2.86
C ALA A 267 12.28 -3.83 2.67
N LEU A 268 11.64 -4.32 3.74
CA LEU A 268 10.59 -5.33 3.65
C LEU A 268 9.41 -4.83 2.78
N ALA A 269 8.86 -3.65 3.11
CA ALA A 269 7.73 -3.10 2.36
C ALA A 269 8.07 -2.90 0.87
N THR A 270 9.31 -2.48 0.58
CA THR A 270 9.82 -2.32 -0.79
C THR A 270 9.95 -3.65 -1.52
N GLY A 271 10.41 -4.71 -0.84
CA GLY A 271 10.41 -6.06 -1.41
C GLY A 271 8.99 -6.56 -1.71
N LEU A 272 8.06 -6.35 -0.78
CA LEU A 272 6.66 -6.77 -0.94
C LEU A 272 5.93 -6.02 -2.06
N LEU A 273 6.29 -4.76 -2.36
CA LEU A 273 5.74 -4.00 -3.49
C LEU A 273 5.81 -4.79 -4.81
N ILE A 274 6.92 -5.52 -5.03
CA ILE A 274 7.17 -6.29 -6.26
C ILE A 274 6.08 -7.35 -6.47
N PHE A 275 5.55 -7.90 -5.38
CA PHE A 275 4.49 -8.90 -5.40
C PHE A 275 3.09 -8.31 -5.21
N THR A 276 2.92 -6.99 -5.15
CA THR A 276 1.59 -6.36 -5.04
C THR A 276 0.99 -6.06 -6.41
N LYS A 277 1.76 -5.42 -7.30
CA LYS A 277 1.33 -5.02 -8.65
C LYS A 277 2.55 -4.83 -9.56
N ASN A 278 2.43 -5.06 -10.87
CA ASN A 278 3.57 -4.97 -11.80
C ASN A 278 4.14 -3.55 -11.89
N GLU A 279 3.28 -2.52 -11.82
CA GLU A 279 3.68 -1.12 -11.83
C GLU A 279 4.62 -0.80 -10.67
N ALA A 280 4.55 -1.56 -9.58
CA ALA A 280 5.39 -1.31 -8.43
C ALA A 280 6.86 -1.61 -8.68
N LEU A 281 7.14 -2.67 -9.43
CA LEU A 281 8.50 -3.05 -9.81
C LEU A 281 9.16 -1.97 -10.68
N LEU A 282 8.39 -1.32 -11.57
CA LEU A 282 8.94 -0.35 -12.52
C LEU A 282 8.87 1.10 -12.02
N LEU A 283 7.77 1.49 -11.37
CA LEU A 283 7.52 2.87 -10.99
C LEU A 283 7.96 3.22 -9.57
N TYR A 284 7.85 2.30 -8.60
CA TYR A 284 8.04 2.64 -7.19
C TYR A 284 9.36 2.10 -6.63
N VAL A 285 9.72 0.86 -6.94
CA VAL A 285 10.95 0.24 -6.42
C VAL A 285 12.21 0.99 -6.84
N PRO A 286 12.42 1.41 -8.11
CA PRO A 286 13.62 2.13 -8.51
C PRO A 286 13.82 3.46 -7.78
N PRO A 287 12.83 4.39 -7.68
CA PRO A 287 13.02 5.62 -6.93
C PRO A 287 13.20 5.39 -5.43
N ILE A 288 12.51 4.41 -4.82
CA ILE A 288 12.73 4.08 -3.40
C ILE A 288 14.16 3.57 -3.19
N ALA A 289 14.63 2.66 -4.04
CA ALA A 289 15.99 2.12 -3.98
C ALA A 289 17.04 3.22 -4.20
N LEU A 290 16.84 4.12 -5.16
CA LEU A 290 17.74 5.24 -5.42
C LEU A 290 17.84 6.17 -4.20
N ILE A 291 16.70 6.56 -3.62
CA ILE A 291 16.66 7.44 -2.45
C ILE A 291 17.27 6.73 -1.23
N ALA A 292 17.01 5.43 -1.06
CA ALA A 292 17.66 4.62 -0.04
C ALA A 292 19.19 4.63 -0.25
N LEU A 293 19.69 4.33 -1.45
CA LEU A 293 21.13 4.34 -1.75
C LEU A 293 21.80 5.68 -1.45
N ILE A 294 21.20 6.79 -1.90
CA ILE A 294 21.71 8.14 -1.64
C ILE A 294 21.81 8.41 -0.13
N ARG A 295 20.82 7.93 0.64
CA ARG A 295 20.73 8.19 2.08
C ARG A 295 21.60 7.27 2.93
N LEU A 296 21.68 6.00 2.57
CA LEU A 296 22.38 4.97 3.35
C LEU A 296 23.90 5.20 3.35
N GLY A 297 24.43 5.85 2.30
CA GLY A 297 25.85 6.20 2.20
C GLY A 297 26.78 5.01 2.45
N LYS A 298 28.04 5.27 2.83
CA LYS A 298 29.01 4.20 3.14
C LYS A 298 28.81 3.54 4.52
N GLN A 299 28.11 4.20 5.44
CA GLN A 299 28.04 3.81 6.85
C GLN A 299 26.90 2.83 7.18
N GLN A 300 25.91 2.65 6.29
CA GLN A 300 24.72 1.83 6.59
C GLN A 300 24.62 0.57 5.70
N LYS A 301 25.73 -0.15 5.54
CA LYS A 301 25.82 -1.39 4.73
C LYS A 301 24.75 -2.43 5.09
N SER A 302 24.42 -2.56 6.38
CA SER A 302 23.40 -3.50 6.85
C SER A 302 22.03 -3.21 6.24
N ALA A 303 21.60 -1.94 6.20
CA ALA A 303 20.32 -1.57 5.60
C ALA A 303 20.28 -1.90 4.10
N LEU A 304 21.38 -1.66 3.36
CA LEU A 304 21.47 -2.03 1.95
C LEU A 304 21.31 -3.55 1.74
N LEU A 305 21.93 -4.36 2.59
CA LEU A 305 21.76 -5.82 2.55
C LEU A 305 20.31 -6.24 2.80
N TRP A 306 19.55 -5.52 3.63
CA TRP A 306 18.12 -5.77 3.80
C TRP A 306 17.32 -5.46 2.53
N TYR A 307 17.61 -4.34 1.85
CA TYR A 307 16.95 -4.01 0.57
C TYR A 307 17.25 -5.06 -0.51
N ILE A 308 18.51 -5.46 -0.64
CA ILE A 308 18.91 -6.50 -1.60
C ILE A 308 18.30 -7.84 -1.21
N GLY A 309 18.38 -8.22 0.06
CA GLY A 309 17.88 -9.50 0.57
C GLY A 309 16.37 -9.65 0.37
N PHE A 310 15.57 -8.69 0.83
CA PHE A 310 14.12 -8.73 0.62
C PHE A 310 13.73 -8.54 -0.84
N GLY A 311 14.42 -7.65 -1.56
CA GLY A 311 14.19 -7.44 -2.99
C GLY A 311 14.38 -8.72 -3.78
N LEU A 312 15.51 -9.42 -3.60
CA LEU A 312 15.79 -10.68 -4.30
C LEU A 312 14.87 -11.81 -3.83
N ALA A 313 14.61 -11.93 -2.52
CA ALA A 313 13.77 -13.00 -1.98
C ALA A 313 12.35 -12.98 -2.55
N ILE A 314 11.81 -11.79 -2.86
CA ILE A 314 10.47 -11.64 -3.44
C ILE A 314 10.51 -11.57 -4.98
N ALA A 315 11.43 -10.79 -5.55
CA ALA A 315 11.52 -10.60 -6.99
C ALA A 315 11.89 -11.89 -7.71
N LEU A 316 12.89 -12.62 -7.21
CA LEU A 316 13.44 -13.75 -7.96
C LEU A 316 12.39 -14.85 -8.21
N PRO A 317 11.64 -15.35 -7.21
CA PRO A 317 10.62 -16.37 -7.47
C PRO A 317 9.52 -15.89 -8.43
N TRP A 318 9.07 -14.64 -8.28
CA TRP A 318 8.03 -14.08 -9.14
C TRP A 318 8.52 -13.91 -10.59
N LEU A 319 9.70 -13.33 -10.79
CA LEU A 319 10.26 -13.11 -12.12
C LEU A 319 10.61 -14.41 -12.83
N LEU A 320 11.14 -15.40 -12.10
CA LEU A 320 11.37 -16.73 -12.66
C LEU A 320 10.05 -17.40 -13.07
N PHE A 321 9.01 -17.30 -12.25
CA PHE A 321 7.69 -17.82 -12.60
C PHE A 321 7.11 -17.14 -13.84
N LYS A 322 7.22 -15.81 -13.94
CA LYS A 322 6.79 -15.08 -15.15
C LYS A 322 7.55 -15.54 -16.38
N TRP A 323 8.88 -15.65 -16.26
CA TRP A 323 9.73 -16.08 -17.35
C TRP A 323 9.37 -17.50 -17.81
N SER A 324 9.23 -18.45 -16.88
CA SER A 324 8.96 -19.85 -17.21
C SER A 324 7.58 -20.08 -17.82
N HIS A 325 6.64 -19.15 -17.62
CA HIS A 325 5.28 -19.20 -18.18
C HIS A 325 5.04 -18.17 -19.28
N HIS A 326 6.08 -17.52 -19.80
CA HIS A 326 5.98 -16.51 -20.86
C HIS A 326 4.99 -15.36 -20.55
N LEU A 327 4.94 -14.93 -19.29
CA LEU A 327 4.05 -13.84 -18.84
C LEU A 327 4.69 -12.47 -19.08
N ASP A 328 3.96 -11.59 -19.76
CA ASP A 328 4.37 -10.20 -20.00
C ASP A 328 4.45 -9.37 -18.71
N PHE A 329 5.18 -8.25 -18.72
CA PHE A 329 5.17 -7.30 -17.59
C PHE A 329 3.94 -6.37 -17.58
N GLY A 330 3.34 -6.12 -18.73
CA GLY A 330 2.12 -5.33 -18.85
C GLY A 330 0.86 -6.17 -18.69
N ASN A 331 -0.23 -5.53 -18.24
CA ASN A 331 -1.53 -6.20 -18.12
C ASN A 331 -2.31 -6.26 -19.45
N ALA A 332 -2.19 -5.22 -20.26
CA ALA A 332 -2.97 -5.05 -21.50
C ALA A 332 -2.11 -4.86 -22.75
N LYS A 333 -0.86 -4.40 -22.60
CA LYS A 333 0.07 -4.18 -23.70
C LYS A 333 1.44 -4.73 -23.30
N PRO A 334 2.09 -5.56 -24.13
CA PRO A 334 3.47 -5.98 -23.88
C PRO A 334 4.38 -4.76 -23.85
N ILE A 335 5.45 -4.82 -23.05
CA ILE A 335 6.46 -3.75 -22.98
C ILE A 335 7.40 -3.81 -24.20
N SER A 336 7.54 -4.99 -24.81
CA SER A 336 8.34 -5.18 -26.01
C SER A 336 7.73 -4.42 -27.19
N GLY A 337 8.54 -3.56 -27.80
CA GLY A 337 8.14 -2.79 -28.99
C GLY A 337 7.46 -1.45 -28.71
N MET A 338 7.47 -0.94 -27.47
CA MET A 338 7.01 0.43 -27.20
C MET A 338 7.86 1.45 -27.98
N ALA A 339 7.28 2.06 -29.00
CA ALA A 339 7.87 3.17 -29.71
C ALA A 339 7.75 4.42 -28.83
N LEU A 340 8.89 5.11 -28.63
CA LEU A 340 8.86 6.41 -27.96
C LEU A 340 8.39 7.47 -28.95
N SER A 341 7.18 7.97 -28.75
CA SER A 341 6.60 9.01 -29.62
C SER A 341 5.88 10.05 -28.80
N TRP A 342 6.03 11.33 -29.16
CA TRP A 342 5.31 12.41 -28.49
C TRP A 342 3.83 12.39 -28.87
N HIS A 343 2.95 12.32 -27.87
CA HIS A 343 1.51 12.34 -28.07
C HIS A 343 0.93 13.71 -27.67
N ALA A 344 0.48 14.49 -28.66
CA ALA A 344 -0.15 15.78 -28.44
C ALA A 344 -1.44 15.66 -27.61
N GLY A 345 -1.74 16.67 -26.80
CA GLY A 345 -2.93 16.72 -25.94
C GLY A 345 -2.82 15.96 -24.61
N VAL A 346 -1.88 15.01 -24.47
CA VAL A 346 -1.75 14.21 -23.23
C VAL A 346 -1.47 15.07 -22.00
N LEU A 347 -0.56 16.05 -22.07
CA LEU A 347 -0.26 16.94 -20.94
C LEU A 347 -1.47 17.77 -20.51
N GLU A 348 -2.25 18.25 -21.48
CA GLU A 348 -3.47 19.00 -21.20
C GLU A 348 -4.51 18.10 -20.52
N THR A 349 -4.69 16.86 -21.01
CA THR A 349 -5.61 15.91 -20.38
C THR A 349 -5.15 15.54 -18.98
N ILE A 350 -3.86 15.31 -18.76
CA ILE A 350 -3.28 15.07 -17.43
C ILE A 350 -3.57 16.23 -16.49
N PHE A 351 -3.37 17.47 -16.94
CA PHE A 351 -3.64 18.68 -16.16
C PHE A 351 -5.14 18.78 -15.82
N ARG A 352 -6.02 18.62 -16.81
CA ARG A 352 -7.48 18.64 -16.63
C ARG A 352 -7.95 17.54 -15.67
N ASN A 353 -7.43 16.32 -15.84
CA ASN A 353 -7.78 15.18 -15.00
C ASN A 353 -7.33 15.38 -13.54
N THR A 354 -6.12 15.90 -13.34
CA THR A 354 -5.59 16.16 -12.00
C THR A 354 -6.37 17.24 -11.28
N PHE A 355 -6.62 18.39 -11.91
CA PHE A 355 -7.12 19.58 -11.21
C PHE A 355 -8.64 19.81 -11.33
N PHE A 356 -9.30 19.29 -12.37
CA PHE A 356 -10.67 19.70 -12.71
C PHE A 356 -11.70 18.56 -12.77
N MET A 357 -11.29 17.30 -12.92
CA MET A 357 -12.24 16.16 -13.04
C MET A 357 -12.79 15.63 -11.71
N GLY A 358 -12.58 16.35 -10.61
CA GLY A 358 -13.15 16.01 -9.30
C GLY A 358 -12.57 14.73 -8.64
N HIS A 359 -11.74 13.94 -9.33
CA HIS A 359 -11.14 12.70 -8.80
C HIS A 359 -10.43 12.91 -7.46
N PHE A 360 -9.73 14.04 -7.32
CA PHE A 360 -8.95 14.38 -6.13
C PHE A 360 -9.50 15.59 -5.36
N ALA A 361 -10.67 16.10 -5.75
CA ALA A 361 -11.23 17.35 -5.23
C ALA A 361 -10.17 18.47 -5.23
N LEU A 362 -9.97 19.13 -4.08
CA LEU A 362 -8.99 20.22 -3.92
C LEU A 362 -7.58 19.74 -3.56
N LEU A 363 -7.33 18.43 -3.40
CA LEU A 363 -6.05 17.92 -2.93
C LEU A 363 -4.86 18.38 -3.78
N PRO A 364 -4.89 18.37 -5.13
CA PRO A 364 -3.74 18.80 -5.93
C PRO A 364 -3.43 20.28 -5.78
N ALA A 365 -4.46 21.14 -5.76
CA ALA A 365 -4.30 22.57 -5.54
C ALA A 365 -3.74 22.85 -4.13
N LEU A 366 -4.30 22.19 -3.11
CA LEU A 366 -3.84 22.31 -1.72
C LEU A 366 -2.41 21.80 -1.54
N PHE A 367 -2.05 20.70 -2.21
CA PHE A 367 -0.70 20.15 -2.22
C PHE A 367 0.30 21.15 -2.81
N VAL A 368 0.02 21.72 -3.99
CA VAL A 368 0.90 22.71 -4.62
C VAL A 368 1.03 23.96 -3.74
N ALA A 369 -0.08 24.51 -3.26
CA ALA A 369 -0.07 25.69 -2.39
C ALA A 369 0.71 25.44 -1.09
N SER A 370 0.48 24.29 -0.44
CA SER A 370 1.19 23.93 0.80
C SER A 370 2.68 23.69 0.59
N LEU A 371 3.10 23.13 -0.55
CA LEU A 371 4.53 23.01 -0.90
C LEU A 371 5.19 24.38 -1.10
N VAL A 372 4.51 25.30 -1.80
CA VAL A 372 5.03 26.66 -2.03
C VAL A 372 5.14 27.42 -0.72
N LEU A 373 4.11 27.40 0.13
CA LEU A 373 4.12 28.11 1.42
C LEU A 373 5.05 27.42 2.44
N GLY A 374 5.11 26.10 2.42
CA GLY A 374 5.89 25.25 3.33
C GLY A 374 7.29 24.89 2.84
N TRP A 375 7.82 25.54 1.80
CA TRP A 375 9.07 25.12 1.14
C TRP A 375 10.26 25.00 2.09
N LYS A 376 10.39 25.90 3.07
CA LYS A 376 11.46 25.83 4.10
C LYS A 376 11.36 24.56 4.94
N THR A 377 10.13 24.15 5.29
CA THR A 377 9.87 22.91 6.03
C THR A 377 10.24 21.69 5.19
N VAL A 378 9.92 21.71 3.90
CA VAL A 378 10.26 20.62 2.96
C VAL A 378 11.76 20.42 2.86
N PHE A 379 12.51 21.48 2.55
CA PHE A 379 13.96 21.38 2.30
C PHE A 379 14.79 21.30 3.59
N GLY A 380 14.31 21.86 4.70
CA GLY A 380 14.99 21.86 5.99
C GLY A 380 14.80 20.59 6.83
N THR A 381 13.89 19.69 6.43
CA THR A 381 13.57 18.48 7.21
C THR A 381 13.72 17.20 6.39
N PRO A 382 13.65 16.01 7.03
CA PRO A 382 13.59 14.73 6.31
C PRO A 382 12.39 14.58 5.36
N LEU A 383 11.43 15.51 5.35
CA LEU A 383 10.27 15.51 4.44
C LEU A 383 10.69 15.53 2.96
N ARG A 384 11.86 16.10 2.63
CA ARG A 384 12.46 16.06 1.29
C ARG A 384 12.52 14.66 0.68
N VAL A 385 12.60 13.61 1.49
CA VAL A 385 12.61 12.20 1.03
C VAL A 385 11.28 11.82 0.38
N ALA A 386 10.16 12.13 1.04
CA ALA A 386 8.82 11.85 0.51
C ALA A 386 8.51 12.73 -0.70
N VAL A 387 8.93 14.00 -0.66
CA VAL A 387 8.76 14.94 -1.77
C VAL A 387 9.56 14.52 -3.00
N ALA A 388 10.83 14.13 -2.83
CA ALA A 388 11.66 13.64 -3.93
C ALA A 388 11.10 12.36 -4.54
N PHE A 389 10.69 11.39 -3.71
CA PHE A 389 10.01 10.19 -4.19
C PHE A 389 8.79 10.55 -5.03
N LEU A 390 7.92 11.42 -4.51
CA LEU A 390 6.69 11.79 -5.17
C LEU A 390 6.93 12.45 -6.53
N PHE A 391 7.85 13.42 -6.62
CA PHE A 391 8.13 14.09 -7.88
C PHE A 391 8.80 13.19 -8.91
N VAL A 392 9.74 12.32 -8.49
CA VAL A 392 10.36 11.36 -9.41
C VAL A 392 9.32 10.43 -10.02
N VAL A 393 8.40 9.91 -9.19
CA VAL A 393 7.33 9.02 -9.67
C VAL A 393 6.32 9.77 -10.53
N LEU A 394 5.87 10.95 -10.10
CA LEU A 394 4.88 11.74 -10.84
C LEU A 394 5.43 12.14 -12.22
N PHE A 395 6.67 12.62 -12.27
CA PHE A 395 7.34 12.94 -13.52
C PHE A 395 7.55 11.69 -14.39
N GLY A 396 7.98 10.58 -13.79
CA GLY A 396 8.11 9.29 -14.49
C GLY A 396 6.79 8.82 -15.11
N GLN A 397 5.67 8.92 -14.38
CA GLN A 397 4.34 8.61 -14.89
C GLN A 397 3.95 9.54 -16.04
N VAL A 398 4.15 10.85 -15.91
CA VAL A 398 3.88 11.81 -16.99
C VAL A 398 4.68 11.44 -18.24
N CYS A 399 5.99 11.18 -18.11
CA CYS A 399 6.82 10.76 -19.24
C CYS A 399 6.31 9.49 -19.90
N ILE A 400 5.89 8.49 -19.12
CA ILE A 400 5.32 7.25 -19.67
C ILE A 400 4.07 7.55 -20.49
N PHE A 401 3.12 8.34 -19.96
CA PHE A 401 1.90 8.66 -20.71
C PHE A 401 2.14 9.55 -21.93
N VAL A 402 3.12 10.46 -21.87
CA VAL A 402 3.42 11.40 -22.95
C VAL A 402 4.18 10.75 -24.10
N PHE A 403 5.05 9.78 -23.79
CA PHE A 403 5.99 9.22 -24.77
C PHE A 403 5.68 7.79 -25.21
N THR A 404 4.64 7.14 -24.70
CA THR A 404 4.32 5.74 -25.05
C THR A 404 2.87 5.57 -25.46
N ASP A 405 2.52 4.40 -26.01
CA ASP A 405 1.15 4.02 -26.36
C ASP A 405 0.16 4.00 -25.18
N LEU A 406 0.63 4.22 -23.95
CA LEU A 406 -0.24 4.48 -22.79
C LEU A 406 -0.90 5.86 -22.86
N ALA A 407 -0.48 6.74 -23.77
CA ALA A 407 -1.15 8.01 -24.07
C ALA A 407 -2.66 7.85 -24.25
N THR A 408 -3.13 6.75 -24.88
CA THR A 408 -4.56 6.47 -25.06
C THR A 408 -5.30 6.36 -23.73
N GLU A 409 -4.68 5.75 -22.71
CA GLU A 409 -5.26 5.62 -21.37
C GLU A 409 -5.31 6.95 -20.61
N ALA A 410 -4.37 7.87 -20.89
CA ALA A 410 -4.43 9.22 -20.35
C ALA A 410 -5.54 10.04 -21.04
N LEU A 411 -5.62 9.97 -22.38
CA LEU A 411 -6.64 10.66 -23.17
C LEU A 411 -8.06 10.17 -22.82
N ASN A 412 -8.22 8.87 -22.58
CA ASN A 412 -9.48 8.25 -22.15
C ASN A 412 -9.77 8.39 -20.65
N GLN A 413 -8.89 9.05 -19.88
CA GLN A 413 -9.06 9.33 -18.44
C GLN A 413 -9.12 8.09 -17.54
N THR A 414 -8.59 6.95 -17.98
CA THR A 414 -8.68 5.66 -17.28
C THR A 414 -7.40 5.30 -16.53
N GLY A 415 -6.22 5.56 -17.11
CA GLY A 415 -4.93 5.07 -16.59
C GLY A 415 -4.22 6.02 -15.63
N TYR A 416 -4.14 7.31 -15.98
CA TYR A 416 -3.32 8.28 -15.25
C TYR A 416 -3.80 8.51 -13.81
N ALA A 417 -5.11 8.72 -13.62
CA ALA A 417 -5.69 8.97 -12.30
C ALA A 417 -5.41 7.83 -11.31
N ARG A 418 -5.39 6.58 -11.78
CA ARG A 418 -5.05 5.39 -10.99
C ARG A 418 -3.57 5.38 -10.59
N GLY A 419 -2.68 5.79 -11.50
CA GLY A 419 -1.27 5.97 -11.20
C GLY A 419 -1.03 7.00 -10.08
N VAL A 420 -1.76 8.12 -10.11
CA VAL A 420 -1.70 9.15 -9.06
C VAL A 420 -2.32 8.66 -7.75
N LEU A 421 -3.37 7.84 -7.80
CA LEU A 421 -4.01 7.25 -6.62
C LEU A 421 -3.00 6.53 -5.71
N HIS A 422 -2.00 5.87 -6.29
CA HIS A 422 -0.91 5.21 -5.56
C HIS A 422 -0.11 6.17 -4.67
N LEU A 423 -0.06 7.46 -5.02
CA LEU A 423 0.69 8.50 -4.32
C LEU A 423 -0.15 9.33 -3.35
N VAL A 424 -1.48 9.21 -3.37
CA VAL A 424 -2.39 10.07 -2.60
C VAL A 424 -2.08 10.06 -1.09
N PRO A 425 -1.84 8.93 -0.40
CA PRO A 425 -1.48 8.98 1.03
C PRO A 425 -0.19 9.76 1.30
N VAL A 426 0.80 9.68 0.39
CA VAL A 426 2.05 10.46 0.48
C VAL A 426 1.79 11.94 0.24
N MET A 427 0.96 12.29 -0.77
CA MET A 427 0.53 13.67 -1.03
C MET A 427 -0.16 14.29 0.19
N VAL A 428 -1.11 13.55 0.78
CA VAL A 428 -1.86 14.00 1.96
C VAL A 428 -0.90 14.19 3.14
N PHE A 429 0.00 13.23 3.40
CA PHE A 429 1.01 13.37 4.45
C PHE A 429 1.84 14.65 4.30
N ILE A 430 2.40 14.90 3.11
CA ILE A 430 3.20 16.10 2.83
C ILE A 430 2.35 17.36 3.01
N THR A 431 1.14 17.37 2.45
CA THR A 431 0.21 18.51 2.53
C THR A 431 -0.09 18.87 3.98
N THR A 432 -0.44 17.89 4.81
CA THR A 432 -0.79 18.13 6.22
C THR A 432 0.40 18.66 7.02
N VAL A 433 1.60 18.09 6.84
CA VAL A 433 2.81 18.56 7.52
C VAL A 433 3.14 20.00 7.11
N CYS A 434 3.04 20.33 5.83
CA CYS A 434 3.33 21.67 5.33
C CYS A 434 2.30 22.69 5.83
N LEU A 435 1.01 22.38 5.75
CA LEU A 435 -0.07 23.26 6.22
C LEU A 435 0.07 23.59 7.70
N GLN A 436 0.30 22.58 8.55
CA GLN A 436 0.53 22.84 9.97
C GLN A 436 1.72 23.80 10.16
N SER A 437 2.85 23.54 9.48
CA SER A 437 4.05 24.37 9.65
C SER A 437 3.87 25.82 9.19
N VAL A 438 2.86 26.10 8.36
CA VAL A 438 2.50 27.45 7.93
C VAL A 438 1.59 28.09 8.97
N CYS A 439 0.53 27.39 9.42
CA CYS A 439 -0.39 27.91 10.42
C CYS A 439 0.26 28.16 11.79
N ASP A 440 1.19 27.30 12.22
CA ASP A 440 1.86 27.43 13.52
C ASP A 440 2.93 28.54 13.54
N LYS A 441 3.33 29.10 12.38
CA LYS A 441 4.29 30.24 12.33
C LYS A 441 3.66 31.59 12.61
N GLU A 442 2.32 31.68 12.57
CA GLU A 442 1.56 32.90 12.80
C GLU A 442 1.11 33.05 14.26
N SER A 443 1.44 32.07 15.11
CA SER A 443 1.24 32.08 16.57
C SER A 443 2.57 32.22 17.31
#